data_AF-A0A7X0HAC8-F1
#
_entry.id   AF-A0A7X0HAC8-F1
#
_cell.length_a   1.000
_cell.length_b   1.000
_cell.length_c   1.000
_cell.angle_alpha   90.00
_cell.angle_beta   90.00
_cell.angle_gamma   90.00
#
_symmetry.space_group_name_H-M   'P 1'
#
loop_
_entity.id
_entity.type
_entity.pdbx_description
1 polymer ?
#
loop_
_entity_poly.entity_id
_entity_poly.type
_entity_poly.pdbx_seq_one_letter_code
_entity_poly.pdbx_strand_id
1 'polypeptide(L)'
;MPLIPRKTACFLAFPALSLGLVFSTGCSDSGPQSGPEAVDSAEPTSTTYVVRGVISTLPYPDNPASSLNVKHEAIPDFVDAQGKTVGMDTMTMPFPVADDLDLSSFSVDDKVEVTFVVTWGGEDQGWTATQLSPLPEDAELDFTPLAKPHDHHGHDHHGHGDHSGHNH
;
A
#
# COMPACT_ATOMS: atom_id res chain seq x y z
N MET A 1 11.40 39.30 14.42
CA MET A 1 10.66 39.48 13.14
C MET A 1 9.33 38.76 13.27
N PRO A 2 8.23 39.34 12.76
CA PRO A 2 6.90 39.26 13.38
C PRO A 2 6.07 38.03 13.03
N LEU A 3 5.23 37.63 13.98
CA LEU A 3 4.04 36.78 13.83
C LEU A 3 3.07 37.39 12.80
N ILE A 4 2.63 36.60 11.81
CA ILE A 4 1.55 36.98 10.90
C ILE A 4 0.28 36.19 11.27
N PRO A 5 -0.83 36.86 11.62
CA PRO A 5 -2.08 36.22 12.04
C PRO A 5 -3.04 35.89 10.87
N ARG A 6 -3.88 34.88 11.15
CA ARG A 6 -5.09 34.42 10.43
C ARG A 6 -6.06 35.56 10.08
N LYS A 7 -6.66 35.52 8.88
CA LYS A 7 -7.95 36.16 8.54
C LYS A 7 -8.70 35.27 7.53
N THR A 8 -9.82 34.66 7.92
CA THR A 8 -11.20 35.19 7.90
C THR A 8 -11.91 34.92 6.57
N ALA A 9 -12.81 33.92 6.64
CA ALA A 9 -14.12 33.77 6.00
C ALA A 9 -14.51 34.66 4.81
N CYS A 10 -15.07 34.02 3.78
CA CYS A 10 -16.25 34.57 3.11
C CYS A 10 -17.19 33.42 2.70
N PHE A 11 -18.19 33.19 3.55
CA PHE A 11 -19.42 32.49 3.18
C PHE A 11 -20.10 33.26 2.05
N LEU A 12 -20.44 32.58 0.96
CA LEU A 12 -21.49 33.04 0.05
C LEU A 12 -22.48 31.90 -0.19
N ALA A 13 -23.61 32.03 0.51
CA ALA A 13 -24.85 31.33 0.25
C ALA A 13 -25.55 31.93 -0.98
N PHE A 14 -26.14 31.10 -1.85
CA PHE A 14 -27.29 31.50 -2.67
C PHE A 14 -28.27 30.33 -2.88
N PRO A 15 -29.58 30.60 -3.07
CA PRO A 15 -30.68 29.73 -2.63
C PRO A 15 -31.55 29.15 -3.77
N ALA A 16 -32.36 28.15 -3.39
CA ALA A 16 -33.78 27.89 -3.73
C ALA A 16 -34.29 27.78 -5.19
N LEU A 17 -35.45 27.11 -5.31
CA LEU A 17 -36.37 26.97 -6.46
C LEU A 17 -36.02 25.83 -7.43
N SER A 18 -36.87 24.84 -7.75
CA SER A 18 -38.31 24.93 -8.01
C SER A 18 -39.02 23.56 -7.90
N LEU A 19 -40.29 23.66 -7.51
CA LEU A 19 -41.32 22.62 -7.44
C LEU A 19 -41.83 22.25 -8.85
N GLY A 20 -41.96 20.96 -9.16
CA GLY A 20 -42.57 20.48 -10.39
C GLY A 20 -43.03 19.02 -10.28
N LEU A 21 -44.32 18.83 -9.99
CA LEU A 21 -45.03 17.55 -9.99
C LEU A 21 -45.55 17.26 -11.42
N VAL A 22 -45.60 15.98 -11.85
CA VAL A 22 -46.74 15.27 -12.47
C VAL A 22 -46.31 14.05 -13.31
N PHE A 23 -46.73 12.87 -12.81
CA PHE A 23 -47.16 11.60 -13.43
C PHE A 23 -46.70 11.16 -14.83
N SER A 24 -46.21 9.92 -14.91
CA SER A 24 -46.70 8.91 -15.86
C SER A 24 -46.46 7.49 -15.34
N THR A 25 -47.54 6.82 -14.98
CA THR A 25 -47.60 5.38 -14.69
C THR A 25 -47.59 4.63 -16.02
N GLY A 26 -46.49 3.97 -16.34
CA GLY A 26 -46.38 3.06 -17.47
C GLY A 26 -45.77 1.75 -16.99
N CYS A 27 -46.61 0.76 -16.68
CA CYS A 27 -46.17 -0.62 -16.52
C CYS A 27 -45.88 -1.19 -17.92
N SER A 28 -44.63 -1.07 -18.36
CA SER A 28 -44.08 -2.01 -19.34
C SER A 28 -43.32 -3.08 -18.58
N ASP A 29 -43.87 -4.29 -18.63
CA ASP A 29 -43.21 -5.55 -18.30
C ASP A 29 -41.98 -5.68 -19.23
N SER A 30 -40.83 -5.27 -18.71
CA SER A 30 -39.52 -5.56 -19.28
C SER A 30 -38.76 -6.21 -18.15
N GLY A 31 -38.72 -7.54 -18.18
CA GLY A 31 -38.07 -8.34 -17.16
C GLY A 31 -36.64 -7.83 -16.89
N PRO A 32 -36.15 -7.95 -15.64
CA PRO A 32 -34.79 -7.58 -15.31
C PRO A 32 -33.84 -8.45 -16.15
N GLN A 33 -33.34 -7.85 -17.23
CA GLN A 33 -32.16 -8.32 -17.91
C GLN A 33 -31.04 -8.23 -16.88
N SER A 34 -30.63 -9.39 -16.36
CA SER A 34 -29.37 -9.59 -15.65
C SER A 34 -28.23 -9.20 -16.59
N GLY A 35 -28.04 -7.90 -16.77
CA GLY A 35 -26.75 -7.35 -17.18
C GLY A 35 -25.78 -7.57 -16.02
N PRO A 36 -24.49 -7.79 -16.28
CA PRO A 36 -23.51 -7.82 -15.22
C PRO A 36 -23.66 -6.54 -14.43
N GLU A 37 -24.00 -6.68 -13.14
CA GLU A 37 -23.89 -5.60 -12.16
C GLU A 37 -22.53 -4.95 -12.40
N ALA A 38 -22.57 -3.67 -12.74
CA ALA A 38 -21.37 -2.85 -12.74
C ALA A 38 -20.75 -3.08 -11.37
N VAL A 39 -19.57 -3.72 -11.36
CA VAL A 39 -18.80 -3.92 -10.15
C VAL A 39 -18.69 -2.57 -9.48
N ASP A 40 -19.34 -2.49 -8.33
CA ASP A 40 -19.31 -1.38 -7.40
C ASP A 40 -17.85 -0.91 -7.33
N SER A 41 -17.62 0.34 -7.74
CA SER A 41 -16.31 0.97 -7.63
C SER A 41 -15.94 0.98 -6.16
N ALA A 42 -15.25 -0.06 -5.71
CA ALA A 42 -14.81 -0.17 -4.33
C ALA A 42 -14.06 1.11 -3.99
N GLU A 43 -14.57 1.87 -3.02
CA GLU A 43 -13.94 3.12 -2.59
C GLU A 43 -12.50 2.82 -2.19
N PRO A 44 -11.53 3.68 -2.57
CA PRO A 44 -10.14 3.43 -2.23
C PRO A 44 -9.99 3.36 -0.72
N THR A 45 -9.44 2.25 -0.22
CA THR A 45 -9.19 2.06 1.21
C THR A 45 -7.72 2.22 1.49
N SER A 46 -7.37 3.05 2.47
CA SER A 46 -5.99 3.23 2.91
C SER A 46 -5.75 2.66 4.30
N THR A 47 -4.59 2.05 4.51
CA THR A 47 -4.14 1.51 5.81
C THR A 47 -2.73 2.01 6.10
N THR A 48 -2.51 2.50 7.30
CA THR A 48 -1.21 2.99 7.76
C THR A 48 -0.50 1.91 8.57
N TYR A 49 0.77 1.72 8.27
CA TYR A 49 1.66 0.80 8.99
C TYR A 49 2.86 1.55 9.53
N VAL A 50 3.33 1.10 10.70
CA VAL A 50 4.59 1.54 11.29
C VAL A 50 5.47 0.30 11.40
N VAL A 51 6.64 0.34 10.77
CA VAL A 51 7.57 -0.79 10.74
C VAL A 51 8.98 -0.31 11.01
N ARG A 52 9.77 -1.12 11.72
CA ARG A 52 11.19 -0.84 11.94
C ARG A 52 12.03 -1.55 10.90
N GLY A 53 13.20 -0.99 10.60
CA GLY A 53 14.11 -1.58 9.62
C GLY A 53 15.45 -0.89 9.56
N VAL A 54 16.24 -1.30 8.57
CA VAL A 54 17.54 -0.71 8.24
C VAL A 54 17.52 -0.19 6.82
N ILE A 55 18.00 1.04 6.62
CA ILE A 55 18.13 1.63 5.28
C ILE A 55 19.20 0.86 4.51
N SER A 56 18.79 0.20 3.42
CA SER A 56 19.71 -0.46 2.50
C SER A 56 20.17 0.45 1.38
N THR A 57 19.35 1.41 0.96
CA THR A 57 19.68 2.37 -0.10
C THR A 57 18.83 3.63 0.07
N LEU A 58 19.44 4.80 -0.15
CA LEU A 58 18.72 6.08 -0.24
C LEU A 58 18.44 6.44 -1.70
N PRO A 59 17.36 7.19 -1.98
CA PRO A 59 17.13 7.73 -3.30
C PRO A 59 18.23 8.73 -3.67
N TYR A 60 18.67 8.67 -4.92
CA TYR A 60 19.61 9.63 -5.49
C TYR A 60 18.85 10.90 -5.92
N PRO A 61 19.33 12.10 -5.54
CA PRO A 61 18.67 13.36 -5.89
C PRO A 61 18.59 13.59 -7.40
N ASP A 62 19.53 13.02 -8.16
CA ASP A 62 19.60 13.15 -9.61
C ASP A 62 18.76 12.08 -10.35
N ASN A 63 18.11 11.16 -9.63
CA ASN A 63 17.33 10.07 -10.22
C ASN A 63 15.96 9.91 -9.53
N PRO A 64 14.88 10.49 -10.08
CA PRO A 64 13.54 10.36 -9.50
C PRO A 64 12.98 8.94 -9.57
N ALA A 65 13.58 8.04 -10.36
CA ALA A 65 13.21 6.62 -10.38
C ALA A 65 13.90 5.80 -9.27
N SER A 66 14.83 6.40 -8.52
CA SER A 66 15.42 5.73 -7.36
C SER A 66 14.49 5.84 -6.15
N SER A 67 14.41 4.77 -5.36
CA SER A 67 13.53 4.69 -4.20
C SER A 67 14.35 4.43 -2.93
N LEU A 68 13.77 4.80 -1.78
CA LEU A 68 14.29 4.43 -0.48
C LEU A 68 14.09 2.91 -0.30
N ASN A 69 15.18 2.14 -0.16
CA ASN A 69 15.07 0.71 0.12
C ASN A 69 15.32 0.47 1.60
N VAL A 70 14.35 -0.15 2.28
CA VAL A 70 14.48 -0.51 3.70
C VAL A 70 14.32 -2.02 3.83
N LYS A 71 15.26 -2.65 4.53
CA LYS A 71 15.10 -4.01 5.04
C LYS A 71 14.28 -3.93 6.32
N HIS A 72 13.00 -4.24 6.23
CA HIS A 72 12.07 -4.11 7.35
C HIS A 72 11.92 -5.41 8.14
N GLU A 73 11.52 -5.29 9.40
CA GLU A 73 11.08 -6.42 10.24
C GLU A 73 9.80 -7.06 9.65
N ALA A 74 9.48 -8.27 10.08
CA ALA A 74 8.22 -8.88 9.69
C ALA A 74 7.02 -8.01 10.13
N ILE A 75 5.97 -7.96 9.31
CA ILE A 75 4.71 -7.23 9.58
C ILE A 75 3.59 -8.26 9.68
N PRO A 76 3.31 -8.85 10.86
CA PRO A 76 2.33 -9.93 11.00
C PRO A 76 0.91 -9.52 10.61
N ASP A 77 0.58 -8.25 10.85
CA ASP A 77 -0.77 -7.69 10.69
C ASP A 77 -1.01 -7.06 9.31
N PHE A 78 -0.10 -7.26 8.35
CA PHE A 78 -0.28 -6.76 6.99
C PHE A 78 -1.53 -7.35 6.35
N VAL A 79 -2.39 -6.49 5.78
CA VAL A 79 -3.63 -6.90 5.11
C VAL A 79 -3.52 -6.74 3.60
N ASP A 80 -4.14 -7.66 2.86
CA ASP A 80 -4.25 -7.58 1.41
C ASP A 80 -5.38 -6.62 0.96
N ALA A 81 -5.56 -6.48 -0.35
CA ALA A 81 -6.59 -5.64 -0.95
C ALA A 81 -8.02 -6.08 -0.59
N GLN A 82 -8.20 -7.31 -0.11
CA GLN A 82 -9.48 -7.84 0.35
C GLN A 82 -9.68 -7.64 1.87
N GLY A 83 -8.73 -6.99 2.54
CA GLY A 83 -8.74 -6.76 3.99
C GLY A 83 -8.40 -8.00 4.81
N LYS A 84 -7.88 -9.07 4.19
CA LYS A 84 -7.47 -10.27 4.89
C LYS A 84 -6.04 -10.11 5.38
N THR A 85 -5.80 -10.41 6.66
CA THR A 85 -4.43 -10.48 7.20
C THR A 85 -3.66 -11.61 6.54
N VAL A 86 -2.60 -11.25 5.83
CA VAL A 86 -1.67 -12.19 5.17
C VAL A 86 -0.28 -12.13 5.78
N GLY A 87 0.03 -11.05 6.51
CA GLY A 87 1.37 -10.80 7.03
C GLY A 87 2.36 -10.47 5.91
N MET A 88 3.53 -10.00 6.29
CA MET A 88 4.65 -9.74 5.40
C MET A 88 5.93 -10.18 6.08
N ASP A 89 6.68 -11.07 5.43
CA ASP A 89 7.99 -11.51 5.92
C ASP A 89 8.99 -10.33 5.94
N THR A 90 10.08 -10.49 6.69
CA THR A 90 11.21 -9.57 6.57
C THR A 90 11.75 -9.59 5.14
N MET A 91 11.85 -8.43 4.52
CA MET A 91 12.43 -8.27 3.19
C MET A 91 12.94 -6.85 2.98
N THR A 92 13.78 -6.69 1.95
CA THR A 92 14.16 -5.36 1.45
C THR A 92 13.12 -4.91 0.44
N MET A 93 12.38 -3.85 0.77
CA MET A 93 11.31 -3.32 -0.07
C MET A 93 11.63 -1.87 -0.47
N PRO A 94 11.39 -1.48 -1.74
CA PRO A 94 11.39 -0.09 -2.13
C PRO A 94 10.16 0.61 -1.55
N PHE A 95 10.40 1.71 -0.86
CA PHE A 95 9.40 2.64 -0.39
C PHE A 95 9.45 3.90 -1.26
N PRO A 96 8.45 4.13 -2.11
CA PRO A 96 8.19 5.46 -2.65
C PRO A 96 8.07 6.46 -1.49
N VAL A 97 8.67 7.63 -1.64
CA VAL A 97 8.78 8.62 -0.58
C VAL A 97 7.84 9.78 -0.90
N ALA A 98 7.09 10.26 0.09
CA ALA A 98 6.28 11.47 -0.06
C ALA A 98 7.16 12.70 -0.35
N ASP A 99 6.67 13.63 -1.17
CA ASP A 99 7.43 14.80 -1.63
C ASP A 99 7.97 15.69 -0.50
N ASP A 100 7.32 15.65 0.67
CA ASP A 100 7.64 16.45 1.84
C ASP A 100 8.52 15.72 2.88
N LEU A 101 8.92 14.48 2.62
CA LEU A 101 9.76 13.71 3.54
C LEU A 101 11.24 14.06 3.37
N ASP A 102 11.85 14.61 4.42
CA ASP A 102 13.28 14.93 4.45
C ASP A 102 14.12 13.67 4.77
N LEU A 103 15.03 13.34 3.86
CA LEU A 103 15.96 12.22 3.98
C LEU A 103 17.41 12.66 4.26
N SER A 104 17.68 13.96 4.35
CA SER A 104 19.03 14.51 4.42
C SER A 104 19.80 14.14 5.70
N SER A 105 19.08 13.76 6.76
CA SER A 105 19.64 13.33 8.04
C SER A 105 19.92 11.84 8.14
N PHE A 106 19.57 11.06 7.12
CA PHE A 106 19.70 9.60 7.13
C PHE A 106 20.86 9.12 6.26
N SER A 107 21.41 7.97 6.61
CA SER A 107 22.47 7.26 5.91
C SER A 107 22.08 5.81 5.65
N VAL A 108 22.78 5.17 4.70
CA VAL A 108 22.71 3.72 4.57
C VAL A 108 23.20 3.08 5.88
N ASP A 109 22.59 1.95 6.24
CA ASP A 109 22.75 1.21 7.49
C ASP A 109 22.11 1.84 8.74
N ASP A 110 21.45 3.00 8.62
CA ASP A 110 20.69 3.57 9.74
C ASP A 110 19.49 2.70 10.10
N LYS A 111 19.28 2.51 11.40
CA LYS A 111 18.07 1.90 11.96
C LYS A 111 16.98 2.96 12.01
N VAL A 112 15.83 2.64 11.45
CA VAL A 112 14.73 3.59 11.30
C VAL A 112 13.38 2.95 11.59
N GLU A 113 12.44 3.76 12.04
CA GLU A 113 11.02 3.48 12.03
C GLU A 113 10.40 4.21 10.83
N VAL A 114 9.74 3.43 9.97
CA VAL A 114 9.08 3.88 8.75
C VAL A 114 7.58 3.85 8.97
N THR A 115 6.91 4.98 8.78
CA THR A 115 5.46 5.03 8.62
C THR A 115 5.14 5.08 7.14
N PHE A 116 4.32 4.15 6.67
CA PHE A 116 3.87 4.12 5.29
C PHE A 116 2.38 3.85 5.19
N VAL A 117 1.76 4.40 4.15
CA VAL A 117 0.35 4.21 3.83
C VAL A 117 0.25 3.29 2.64
N VAL A 118 -0.58 2.26 2.73
CA VAL A 118 -0.97 1.39 1.63
C VAL A 118 -2.37 1.77 1.20
N THR A 119 -2.54 2.11 -0.07
CA THR A 119 -3.82 2.43 -0.68
C THR A 119 -4.21 1.29 -1.62
N TRP A 120 -5.39 0.72 -1.40
CA TRP A 120 -6.00 -0.29 -2.25
C TRP A 120 -7.12 0.32 -3.09
N GLY A 121 -7.15 0.00 -4.38
CA GLY A 121 -8.12 0.55 -5.33
C GLY A 121 -7.85 2.01 -5.72
N GLY A 122 -8.57 2.49 -6.73
CA GLY A 122 -8.40 3.85 -7.27
C GLY A 122 -7.14 4.06 -8.10
N GLU A 123 -6.95 5.31 -8.55
CA GLU A 123 -5.80 5.73 -9.38
C GLU A 123 -4.50 5.80 -8.57
N ASP A 124 -4.60 6.05 -7.27
CA ASP A 124 -3.47 6.18 -6.33
C ASP A 124 -3.14 4.86 -5.60
N GLN A 125 -3.46 3.71 -6.21
CA GLN A 125 -3.15 2.40 -5.63
C GLN A 125 -1.63 2.22 -5.49
N GLY A 126 -1.17 1.84 -4.31
CA GLY A 126 0.25 1.64 -4.03
C GLY A 126 0.60 1.78 -2.56
N TRP A 127 1.87 2.00 -2.27
CA TRP A 127 2.34 2.31 -0.93
C TRP A 127 3.34 3.47 -0.97
N THR A 128 3.27 4.32 0.05
CA THR A 128 4.12 5.51 0.15
C THR A 128 4.58 5.70 1.60
N ALA A 129 5.88 5.86 1.81
CA ALA A 129 6.44 6.27 3.08
C ALA A 129 6.15 7.75 3.34
N THR A 130 5.46 8.03 4.43
CA THR A 130 5.02 9.38 4.83
C THR A 130 5.80 9.90 6.03
N GLN A 131 6.48 9.04 6.78
CA GLN A 131 7.32 9.44 7.89
C GLN A 131 8.51 8.50 8.04
N LEU A 132 9.64 9.05 8.46
CA LEU A 132 10.85 8.33 8.80
C LEU A 132 11.39 8.91 10.11
N SER A 133 11.63 8.05 11.09
CA SER A 133 12.19 8.44 12.39
C SER A 133 13.43 7.59 12.69
N PRO A 134 14.55 8.19 13.15
CA PRO A 134 15.72 7.42 13.53
C PRO A 134 15.45 6.59 14.79
N LEU A 135 15.97 5.36 14.81
CA LEU A 135 16.01 4.53 16.00
C LEU A 135 17.38 4.66 16.69
N PRO A 136 17.46 4.37 18.00
CA PRO A 136 18.74 4.25 18.70
C PRO A 136 19.68 3.25 18.01
N GLU A 137 20.98 3.55 18.00
CA GLU A 137 21.99 2.68 17.38
C GLU A 137 22.04 1.28 18.02
N ASP A 138 21.70 1.17 19.30
CA ASP A 138 21.64 -0.07 20.07
C ASP A 138 20.29 -0.79 19.95
N ALA A 139 19.33 -0.26 19.18
CA ALA A 139 18.04 -0.90 18.97
C ALA A 139 18.21 -2.30 18.35
N GLU A 140 17.72 -3.33 19.04
CA GLU A 140 17.68 -4.68 18.49
C GLU A 140 16.53 -4.80 17.49
N LEU A 141 16.84 -5.28 16.29
CA LEU A 141 15.86 -5.53 15.23
C LEU A 141 15.70 -7.03 15.00
N ASP A 142 14.45 -7.47 14.84
CA ASP A 142 14.08 -8.85 14.58
C ASP A 142 13.82 -9.08 13.09
N PHE A 143 14.79 -9.72 12.45
CA PHE A 143 14.68 -10.18 11.06
C PHE A 143 14.36 -11.68 10.98
N THR A 144 13.66 -12.21 11.99
CA THR A 144 13.10 -13.56 11.91
C THR A 144 11.90 -13.53 10.94
N PRO A 145 11.87 -14.39 9.92
CA PRO A 145 10.69 -14.53 9.05
C PRO A 145 9.45 -14.91 9.86
N LEU A 146 8.26 -14.57 9.37
CA LEU A 146 7.02 -15.05 9.96
C LEU A 146 7.03 -16.58 9.93
N ALA A 147 6.49 -17.18 10.99
CA ALA A 147 6.27 -18.61 11.01
C ALA A 147 5.30 -18.97 9.86
N LYS A 148 5.83 -19.56 8.79
CA LYS A 148 4.98 -20.11 7.74
C LYS A 148 4.10 -21.18 8.39
N PRO A 149 2.78 -21.21 8.11
CA PRO A 149 1.98 -22.37 8.43
C PRO A 149 2.72 -23.58 7.87
N HIS A 150 2.95 -24.62 8.69
CA HIS A 150 3.70 -25.80 8.29
C HIS A 150 3.24 -26.29 6.90
N ASP A 151 4.03 -25.98 5.88
CA ASP A 151 3.88 -26.55 4.56
C ASP A 151 4.31 -28.01 4.68
N HIS A 152 3.37 -28.86 5.11
CA HIS A 152 3.44 -30.30 4.91
C HIS A 152 3.28 -30.58 3.41
N HIS A 153 4.25 -30.16 2.61
CA HIS A 153 4.45 -30.65 1.26
C HIS A 153 5.93 -30.98 1.12
N GLY A 154 6.29 -32.17 1.62
CA GLY A 154 7.42 -32.89 1.07
C GLY A 154 7.17 -33.05 -0.43
N HIS A 155 7.79 -32.18 -1.23
CA HIS A 155 8.01 -32.47 -2.63
C HIS A 155 9.13 -33.51 -2.66
N ASP A 156 8.71 -34.78 -2.58
CA ASP A 156 9.54 -35.88 -2.98
C ASP A 156 9.87 -35.67 -4.46
N HIS A 157 11.08 -35.18 -4.74
CA HIS A 157 11.65 -35.12 -6.08
C HIS A 157 11.91 -36.56 -6.56
N HIS A 158 10.85 -37.32 -6.81
CA HIS A 158 10.93 -38.64 -7.43
C HIS A 158 11.05 -38.49 -8.94
N GLY A 159 12.27 -38.73 -9.43
CA GLY A 159 12.52 -39.31 -10.75
C GLY A 159 12.30 -38.40 -11.93
N HIS A 160 13.33 -37.62 -12.30
CA HIS A 160 13.55 -37.32 -13.71
C HIS A 160 13.90 -38.64 -14.41
N GLY A 161 12.87 -39.30 -14.95
CA GLY A 161 13.02 -40.44 -15.82
C GLY A 161 13.80 -40.06 -17.06
N ASP A 162 14.94 -40.71 -17.21
CA ASP A 162 15.83 -40.77 -18.36
C ASP A 162 15.06 -40.88 -19.69
N HIS A 163 15.05 -39.80 -20.47
CA HIS A 163 14.70 -39.90 -21.89
C HIS A 163 15.96 -40.21 -22.70
N SER A 164 16.39 -41.47 -22.57
CA SER A 164 17.31 -42.10 -23.51
C SER A 164 16.58 -42.36 -24.83
N GLY A 165 17.08 -41.72 -25.89
CA GLY A 165 17.01 -42.20 -27.27
C GLY A 165 15.69 -41.99 -28.01
N HIS A 166 15.76 -41.37 -29.18
CA HIS A 166 15.34 -42.04 -30.41
C HIS A 166 16.12 -41.51 -31.63
N ASN A 167 16.60 -42.50 -32.37
CA ASN A 167 17.36 -42.51 -33.60
C ASN A 167 16.49 -42.04 -34.78
N HIS A 168 17.05 -41.29 -35.74
CA HIS A 168 17.26 -41.69 -37.14
C HIS A 168 17.75 -40.54 -38.01
#